data_AF-A0A7C4DYL1-F1
#
_entry.id   AF-A0A7C4DYL1-F1
#
_cell.length_a   1.000
_cell.length_b   1.000
_cell.length_c   1.000
_cell.angle_alpha   90.00
_cell.angle_beta   90.00
_cell.angle_gamma   90.00
#
_symmetry.space_group_name_H-M   'P 1'
#
loop_
_entity.id
_entity.type
_entity.pdbx_description
1 polymer ?
#
loop_
_entity_poly.entity_id
_entity_poly.type
_entity_poly.pdbx_seq_one_letter_code
_entity_poly.pdbx_strand_id
1 'polypeptide(L)'
;MSGDWREAINAFIERKKGFEVSFRNGQVVISEVKGVSKTKIKTTGLRSYRVKTLLKSQLELLKSLSGTLIDARIPFKVTLGPNEFILRFNLDRYVRVHAEGVSCVGFKDEREEPLSVVVDKLKGYGALKLLKPL
;
A
#
# COMPACT_ATOMS: atom_id res chain seq x y z
N MET A 1 -3.74 -2.77 -26.33
CA MET A 1 -4.88 -2.65 -25.40
C MET A 1 -4.29 -2.29 -24.06
N SER A 2 -4.44 -1.04 -23.62
CA SER A 2 -4.03 -0.60 -22.29
C SER A 2 -4.94 -1.31 -21.30
N GLY A 3 -4.47 -2.42 -20.70
CA GLY A 3 -5.22 -3.10 -19.67
C GLY A 3 -5.55 -2.10 -18.57
N ASP A 4 -6.83 -1.97 -18.22
CA ASP A 4 -7.27 -1.00 -17.24
C ASP A 4 -6.61 -1.36 -15.89
N TRP A 5 -5.69 -0.52 -15.43
CA TRP A 5 -4.94 -0.78 -14.21
C TRP A 5 -5.87 -0.96 -13.00
N ARG A 6 -7.10 -0.43 -13.06
CA ARG A 6 -8.11 -0.59 -12.01
C ARG A 6 -8.57 -2.04 -11.92
N GLU A 7 -8.79 -2.70 -13.05
CA GLU A 7 -9.16 -4.12 -13.09
C GLU A 7 -8.06 -4.98 -12.47
N ALA A 8 -6.80 -4.71 -12.81
CA ALA A 8 -5.66 -5.43 -12.24
C ALA A 8 -5.56 -5.25 -10.72
N ILE A 9 -5.69 -4.02 -10.22
CA ILE A 9 -5.68 -3.74 -8.78
C ILE A 9 -6.87 -4.40 -8.07
N ASN A 10 -8.08 -4.30 -8.65
CA ASN A 10 -9.27 -4.95 -8.11
C ASN A 10 -9.06 -6.47 -7.98
N ALA A 11 -8.50 -7.12 -9.01
CA ALA A 11 -8.21 -8.54 -8.97
C ALA A 11 -7.23 -8.91 -7.84
N PHE A 12 -6.19 -8.10 -7.58
CA PHE A 12 -5.27 -8.33 -6.45
C PHE A 12 -5.96 -8.17 -5.09
N ILE A 13 -6.79 -7.12 -4.95
CA ILE A 13 -7.57 -6.85 -3.75
C ILE A 13 -8.53 -8.00 -3.45
N GLU A 14 -9.29 -8.46 -4.44
CA GLU A 14 -10.25 -9.57 -4.32
C GLU A 14 -9.55 -10.88 -3.92
N ARG A 15 -8.37 -11.13 -4.49
CA ARG A 15 -7.52 -12.27 -4.16
C ARG A 15 -6.79 -12.11 -2.82
N LYS A 16 -6.95 -10.96 -2.15
CA LYS A 16 -6.27 -10.61 -0.88
C LYS A 16 -4.76 -10.71 -0.99
N LYS A 17 -4.21 -10.27 -2.12
CA LYS A 17 -2.78 -10.29 -2.41
C LYS A 17 -2.20 -8.87 -2.47
N GLY A 18 -0.97 -8.74 -1.97
CA GLY A 18 -0.18 -7.52 -2.18
C GLY A 18 0.27 -7.38 -3.63
N PHE A 19 0.43 -6.14 -4.08
CA PHE A 19 0.83 -5.82 -5.45
C PHE A 19 1.83 -4.66 -5.46
N GLU A 20 2.60 -4.57 -6.53
CA GLU A 20 3.58 -3.54 -6.78
C GLU A 20 3.22 -2.85 -8.09
N VAL A 21 3.27 -1.53 -8.08
CA VAL A 21 3.04 -0.68 -9.24
C VAL A 21 4.35 0.00 -9.61
N SER A 22 4.76 -0.22 -10.85
CA SER A 22 5.94 0.40 -11.46
C SER A 22 5.58 0.95 -12.83
N PHE A 23 6.44 1.80 -13.40
CA PHE A 23 6.22 2.41 -14.71
C PHE A 23 7.38 2.02 -15.63
N ARG A 24 7.08 1.38 -16.77
CA ARG A 24 8.07 1.01 -17.78
C ARG A 24 7.64 1.52 -19.13
N ASN A 25 8.50 2.25 -19.82
CA ASN A 25 8.22 2.82 -21.15
C ASN A 25 6.89 3.60 -21.20
N GLY A 26 6.59 4.35 -20.14
CA GLY A 26 5.34 5.13 -20.03
C GLY A 26 4.08 4.30 -19.72
N GLN A 27 4.20 2.98 -19.56
CA GLN A 27 3.09 2.09 -19.22
C GLN A 27 3.09 1.70 -17.74
N VAL A 28 1.90 1.52 -17.18
CA VAL A 28 1.70 1.02 -15.81
C VAL A 28 1.92 -0.49 -15.81
N VAL A 29 2.85 -0.95 -14.97
CA VAL A 29 3.15 -2.36 -14.76
C VAL A 29 2.77 -2.72 -13.34
N ILE A 30 1.77 -3.59 -13.21
CA ILE A 30 1.30 -4.10 -11.93
C ILE A 30 1.71 -5.56 -11.81
N SER A 31 2.43 -5.89 -10.73
CA SER A 31 2.86 -7.25 -10.45
C SER A 31 2.49 -7.67 -9.04
N GLU A 32 2.28 -8.97 -8.83
CA GLU A 32 2.12 -9.52 -7.49
C GLU A 32 3.39 -9.24 -6.67
N VAL A 33 3.24 -8.77 -5.44
CA VAL A 33 4.37 -8.74 -4.53
C VAL A 33 4.76 -10.19 -4.28
N LYS A 34 5.90 -10.60 -4.87
CA LYS A 34 6.60 -11.79 -4.41
C LYS A 34 6.98 -11.50 -2.97
N GLY A 35 6.17 -11.99 -2.04
CA GLY A 35 6.56 -12.08 -0.63
C GLY A 35 7.95 -12.69 -0.61
N VAL A 36 8.85 -12.06 0.15
CA VAL A 36 10.24 -12.46 0.36
C VAL A 36 10.41 -13.93 0.05
N SER A 37 11.14 -14.26 -1.03
CA SER A 37 11.53 -15.63 -1.33
C SER A 37 11.95 -16.27 -0.03
N LYS A 38 11.33 -17.41 0.30
CA LYS A 38 11.62 -18.22 1.48
C LYS A 38 13.13 -18.51 1.56
N THR A 39 13.90 -17.64 2.19
CA THR A 39 15.10 -18.08 2.90
C THR A 39 14.56 -18.86 4.08
N LYS A 40 14.92 -20.15 4.15
CA LYS A 40 14.54 -21.08 5.21
C LYS A 40 15.05 -20.55 6.56
N ILE A 41 14.31 -19.64 7.19
CA ILE A 41 14.46 -19.34 8.60
C ILE A 41 13.37 -20.14 9.29
N LYS A 42 13.78 -21.12 10.10
CA LYS A 42 12.89 -21.88 10.99
C LYS A 42 12.25 -20.90 11.98
N THR A 43 11.09 -20.36 11.64
CA THR A 43 10.22 -19.68 12.60
C THR A 43 9.12 -20.64 12.99
N THR A 44 9.33 -21.34 14.11
CA THR A 44 8.27 -21.94 14.92
C THR A 44 7.13 -20.94 15.07
N GLY A 45 5.92 -21.30 14.63
CA GLY A 45 4.71 -20.55 14.98
C GLY A 45 4.06 -19.68 13.91
N LEU A 46 4.29 -19.90 12.61
CA LEU A 46 3.47 -19.30 11.55
C LEU A 46 2.05 -19.91 11.59
N ARG A 47 1.22 -19.43 12.52
CA ARG A 47 -0.23 -19.51 12.41
C ARG A 47 -0.58 -18.97 11.03
N SER A 48 -1.24 -19.79 10.24
CA SER A 48 -2.01 -19.39 9.08
C SER A 48 -3.04 -18.35 9.54
N TYR A 49 -2.61 -17.10 9.68
CA TYR A 49 -3.49 -16.00 10.00
C TYR A 49 -4.49 -15.93 8.85
N ARG A 50 -5.73 -16.39 9.11
CA ARG A 50 -6.89 -16.08 8.27
C ARG A 50 -6.80 -14.59 7.99
N VAL A 51 -6.48 -14.22 6.75
CA VAL A 51 -6.39 -12.82 6.33
C VAL A 51 -7.79 -12.23 6.51
N LYS A 52 -8.01 -11.57 7.65
CA LYS A 52 -9.19 -10.78 7.91
C LYS A 52 -9.20 -9.69 6.85
N THR A 53 -10.30 -9.65 6.09
CA THR A 53 -10.50 -8.77 4.95
C THR A 53 -10.35 -7.31 5.41
N LEU A 54 -9.72 -6.47 4.59
CA LEU A 54 -9.75 -5.03 4.78
C LEU A 54 -11.20 -4.54 4.97
N LEU A 55 -11.37 -3.52 5.79
CA LEU A 55 -12.66 -2.83 5.90
C LEU A 55 -13.02 -2.20 4.56
N LYS A 56 -14.32 -2.07 4.28
CA LYS A 56 -14.81 -1.42 3.04
C LYS A 56 -14.17 -0.03 2.85
N SER A 57 -14.07 0.75 3.92
CA SER A 57 -13.43 2.08 3.89
C SER A 57 -11.95 2.02 3.52
N GLN A 58 -11.22 1.00 3.98
CA GLN A 58 -9.81 0.78 3.62
C GLN A 58 -9.65 0.36 2.17
N LEU A 59 -10.57 -0.45 1.65
CA LEU A 59 -10.58 -0.86 0.25
C LEU A 59 -10.80 0.33 -0.69
N GLU A 60 -11.79 1.17 -0.39
CA GLU A 60 -12.10 2.37 -1.15
C GLU A 60 -10.94 3.37 -1.08
N LEU A 61 -10.35 3.56 0.11
CA LEU A 61 -9.15 4.37 0.27
C LEU A 61 -8.00 3.82 -0.58
N LEU A 62 -7.70 2.52 -0.52
CA LEU A 62 -6.62 1.90 -1.27
C LEU A 62 -6.76 2.11 -2.78
N LYS A 63 -7.97 1.95 -3.33
CA LYS A 63 -8.24 2.23 -4.75
C LYS A 63 -8.02 3.70 -5.09
N SER A 64 -8.51 4.60 -4.24
CA SER A 64 -8.38 6.05 -4.40
C SER A 64 -6.91 6.49 -4.36
N LEU A 65 -6.14 5.99 -3.40
CA LEU A 65 -4.69 6.23 -3.28
C LEU A 65 -3.96 5.70 -4.51
N SER A 66 -4.28 4.48 -4.93
CA SER A 66 -3.62 3.84 -6.08
C SER A 66 -3.82 4.65 -7.35
N GLY A 67 -5.04 5.16 -7.60
CA GLY A 67 -5.32 6.03 -8.74
C GLY A 67 -4.48 7.30 -8.73
N THR A 68 -4.48 8.02 -7.61
CA THR A 68 -3.72 9.29 -7.51
C THR A 68 -2.21 9.08 -7.67
N LEU A 69 -1.66 7.99 -7.14
CA LEU A 69 -0.24 7.67 -7.32
C LEU A 69 0.07 7.25 -8.76
N ILE A 70 -0.83 6.53 -9.43
CA ILE A 70 -0.68 6.17 -10.84
C ILE A 70 -0.71 7.39 -11.74
N ASP A 71 -1.66 8.29 -11.51
CA ASP A 71 -1.79 9.54 -12.26
C ASP A 71 -0.55 10.43 -12.08
N ALA A 72 0.02 10.44 -10.87
CA ALA A 72 1.27 11.13 -10.54
C ALA A 72 2.54 10.38 -10.98
N ARG A 73 2.41 9.17 -11.56
CA ARG A 73 3.52 8.26 -11.92
C ARG A 73 4.49 7.93 -10.78
N ILE A 74 3.97 7.83 -9.56
CA ILE A 74 4.74 7.49 -8.37
C ILE A 74 4.75 5.97 -8.20
N PRO A 75 5.91 5.29 -8.20
CA PRO A 75 5.96 3.86 -7.94
C PRO A 75 5.65 3.56 -6.47
N PHE A 76 4.92 2.48 -6.22
CA PHE A 76 4.56 2.07 -4.87
C PHE A 76 4.27 0.58 -4.79
N LYS A 77 4.27 0.08 -3.56
CA LYS A 77 4.01 -1.31 -3.21
C LYS A 77 2.96 -1.39 -2.11
N VAL A 78 2.01 -2.28 -2.27
CA VAL A 78 0.94 -2.53 -1.31
C VAL A 78 1.13 -3.90 -0.69
N THR A 79 1.17 -3.94 0.65
CA THR A 79 1.13 -5.17 1.42
C THR A 79 -0.14 -5.19 2.26
N LEU A 80 -0.88 -6.29 2.22
CA LEU A 80 -2.11 -6.47 2.97
C LEU A 80 -1.83 -7.22 4.26
N GLY A 81 -2.30 -6.69 5.39
CA GLY A 81 -2.27 -7.29 6.71
C GLY A 81 -3.69 -7.48 7.27
N PRO A 82 -3.82 -8.01 8.50
CA PRO A 82 -5.12 -8.20 9.13
C PRO A 82 -5.75 -6.84 9.51
N ASN A 83 -6.85 -6.46 8.85
CA ASN A 83 -7.53 -5.16 9.02
C ASN A 83 -6.64 -3.93 8.79
N GLU A 84 -5.59 -4.09 7.98
CA GLU A 84 -4.66 -3.02 7.67
C GLU A 84 -3.97 -3.24 6.33
N PHE A 85 -3.49 -2.17 5.72
CA PHE A 85 -2.59 -2.25 4.58
C PHE A 85 -1.41 -1.30 4.76
N ILE A 86 -0.30 -1.65 4.12
CA ILE A 86 0.91 -0.85 4.07
C ILE A 86 1.14 -0.44 2.62
N LEU A 87 1.16 0.86 2.39
CA LEU A 87 1.56 1.51 1.15
C LEU A 87 3.02 1.95 1.29
N ARG A 88 3.93 1.25 0.62
CA ARG A 88 5.37 1.45 0.68
C ARG A 88 5.87 2.14 -0.59
N PHE A 89 6.70 3.16 -0.42
CA PHE A 89 7.32 3.89 -1.52
C PHE A 89 8.80 3.52 -1.68
N ASN A 90 9.52 3.36 -0.57
CA ASN A 90 10.87 2.82 -0.54
C ASN A 90 11.11 2.05 0.79
N LEU A 91 12.36 1.70 1.12
CA LEU A 91 12.66 0.95 2.34
C LEU A 91 12.29 1.72 3.62
N ASP A 92 12.49 3.03 3.61
CA ASP A 92 12.37 3.88 4.80
C ASP A 92 11.05 4.68 4.83
N ARG A 93 10.35 4.79 3.69
CA ARG A 93 9.14 5.59 3.51
C ARG A 93 7.94 4.71 3.19
N TYR A 94 7.03 4.64 4.14
CA TYR A 94 5.76 3.92 3.97
C TYR A 94 4.64 4.51 4.82
N VAL A 95 3.42 4.25 4.41
CA VAL A 95 2.18 4.62 5.08
C VAL A 95 1.47 3.34 5.49
N ARG A 96 1.17 3.22 6.77
CA ARG A 96 0.38 2.13 7.35
C ARG A 96 -1.02 2.67 7.63
N VAL A 97 -2.03 2.01 7.06
CA VAL A 97 -3.43 2.33 7.31
C VAL A 97 -4.04 1.16 8.07
N HIS A 98 -4.51 1.43 9.28
CA HIS A 98 -5.17 0.48 10.17
C HIS A 98 -6.54 1.01 10.58
N ALA A 99 -7.34 0.22 11.29
CA ALA A 99 -8.71 0.61 11.64
C ALA A 99 -8.82 1.91 12.48
N GLU A 100 -7.76 2.27 13.21
CA GLU A 100 -7.75 3.42 14.13
C GLU A 100 -7.14 4.69 13.49
N GLY A 101 -6.58 4.60 12.28
CA GLY A 101 -5.99 5.75 11.60
C GLY A 101 -4.84 5.42 10.66
N VAL A 102 -3.98 6.42 10.46
CA VAL A 102 -2.88 6.39 9.50
C VAL A 102 -1.57 6.71 10.21
N SER A 103 -0.55 5.88 9.99
CA SER A 103 0.81 6.11 10.44
C SER A 103 1.75 6.24 9.25
N CYS A 104 2.45 7.36 9.15
CA CYS A 104 3.39 7.68 8.09
C CYS A 104 4.81 7.57 8.65
N VAL A 105 5.67 6.75 8.05
CA VAL A 105 7.04 6.48 8.50
C VAL A 105 8.03 7.02 7.47
N GLY A 106 9.11 7.65 7.95
CA GLY A 106 10.21 8.14 7.11
C GLY A 106 9.96 9.47 6.41
N PHE A 107 8.89 10.17 6.79
CA PHE A 107 8.54 11.50 6.28
C PHE A 107 8.83 12.56 7.35
N LYS A 108 9.46 13.67 6.95
CA LYS A 108 9.70 14.81 7.84
C LYS A 108 8.40 15.55 8.17
N ASP A 109 7.58 15.75 7.15
CA ASP A 109 6.30 16.42 7.22
C ASP A 109 5.38 15.97 6.07
N GLU A 110 4.14 16.43 6.11
CA GLU A 110 3.07 16.05 5.18
C GLU A 110 3.25 16.58 3.75
N ARG A 111 4.14 17.56 3.54
CA ARG A 111 4.41 18.16 2.23
C ARG A 111 5.50 17.42 1.47
N GLU A 112 6.16 16.45 2.09
CA GLU A 112 7.22 15.66 1.46
C GLU A 112 6.63 14.67 0.45
N GLU A 113 7.21 14.61 -0.75
CA GLU A 113 6.84 13.58 -1.73
C GLU A 113 7.37 12.20 -1.32
N PRO A 114 6.62 11.12 -1.56
CA PRO A 114 5.32 11.08 -2.25
C PRO A 114 4.08 11.24 -1.36
N LEU A 115 4.24 11.57 -0.06
CA LEU A 115 3.12 11.66 0.88
C LEU A 115 2.17 12.81 0.55
N SER A 116 2.71 13.97 0.15
CA SER A 116 1.92 15.17 -0.20
C SER A 116 0.85 14.93 -1.25
N VAL A 117 1.07 14.00 -2.18
CA VAL A 117 0.14 13.64 -3.25
C VAL A 117 -1.11 12.92 -2.72
N VAL A 118 -0.99 12.26 -1.57
CA VAL A 118 -2.06 11.42 -1.01
C VAL A 118 -2.53 11.85 0.38
N VAL A 119 -1.89 12.86 0.98
CA VAL A 119 -2.12 13.26 2.38
C VAL A 119 -3.58 13.62 2.65
N ASP A 120 -4.24 14.35 1.75
CA ASP A 120 -5.63 14.78 1.95
C ASP A 120 -6.58 13.58 2.02
N LYS A 121 -6.34 12.56 1.20
CA LYS A 121 -7.12 11.31 1.22
C LYS A 121 -6.87 10.53 2.51
N LEU A 122 -5.63 10.51 2.99
CA LEU A 122 -5.27 9.84 4.24
C LEU A 122 -5.91 10.52 5.45
N LYS A 123 -5.88 11.86 5.51
CA LYS A 123 -6.57 12.64 6.55
C LYS A 123 -8.08 12.48 6.53
N GLY A 124 -8.66 12.37 5.32
CA GLY A 124 -10.09 12.08 5.16
C GLY A 124 -10.51 10.71 5.69
N TYR A 125 -9.58 9.75 5.83
CA TYR A 125 -9.86 8.44 6.41
C TYR A 125 -9.78 8.42 7.94
N GLY A 126 -8.78 9.10 8.52
CA GLY A 126 -8.59 9.12 9.97
C GLY A 126 -7.38 9.94 10.41
N ALA A 127 -7.10 9.90 11.72
CA ALA A 127 -5.99 10.65 12.29
C ALA A 127 -4.64 10.21 11.69
N LEU A 128 -3.91 11.17 11.12
CA LEU A 128 -2.59 10.97 10.53
C LEU A 128 -1.50 11.24 11.57
N LYS A 129 -0.61 10.27 11.78
CA LYS A 129 0.55 10.36 12.67
C LYS A 129 1.84 10.20 11.88
N LEU A 130 2.72 11.19 11.95
CA LEU A 130 4.08 11.09 11.43
C LEU A 130 4.98 10.46 12.50
N LEU A 131 5.50 9.27 12.22
CA LEU A 131 6.42 8.56 13.09
C LEU A 131 7.85 9.00 12.74
N LYS A 132 8.51 9.64 13.71
CA LYS A 132 9.92 10.00 13.59
C LYS A 132 10.77 8.72 13.70
N PRO A 133 11.84 8.57 12.90
CA PRO A 133 12.83 7.54 13.16
C PRO A 133 13.40 7.73 14.57
N LEU A 134 13.55 6.63 15.30
CA LEU A 134 14.13 6.57 16.65
C LEU A 134 15.61 6.93 16.64
#